data_AF-A0A3P6DDT5-F1
#
_entry.id   AF-A0A3P6DDT5-F1
#
_cell.length_a   1.000
_cell.length_b   1.000
_cell.length_c   1.000
_cell.angle_alpha   90.00
_cell.angle_beta   90.00
_cell.angle_gamma   90.00
#
_symmetry.space_group_name_H-M   'P 1'
#
loop_
_entity.id
_entity.type
_entity.pdbx_description
1 polymer ?
#
loop_
_entity_poly.entity_id
_entity_poly.type
_entity_poly.pdbx_seq_one_letter_code
_entity_poly.pdbx_strand_id
1 'polypeptide(L)'
;DLCPREKVSKARRLFKIIFKELLVDVEAKRTTRIDHDVRMMLKEQNMCVNTDYRVGEVPGILVGDEFEYKTEMSVVGLHFGIMSGIDCQEMR
;
A
#
# COMPACT_ATOMS: atom_id res chain seq x y z
N ASP A 1 15.49 -12.69 -8.81
CA ASP A 1 14.39 -12.05 -8.06
C ASP A 1 14.89 -10.93 -7.18
N LEU A 2 14.08 -9.87 -7.03
CA LEU A 2 14.34 -8.80 -6.06
C LEU A 2 14.26 -9.35 -4.63
N CYS A 3 15.12 -8.86 -3.72
CA CYS A 3 15.00 -9.18 -2.30
C CYS A 3 13.73 -8.54 -1.70
N PRO A 4 13.26 -8.99 -0.52
CA PRO A 4 12.03 -8.46 0.08
C PRO A 4 12.04 -6.94 0.25
N ARG A 5 13.17 -6.35 0.65
CA ARG A 5 13.32 -4.88 0.79
C ARG A 5 13.11 -4.17 -0.54
N GLU A 6 13.74 -4.66 -1.61
CA GLU A 6 13.61 -4.09 -2.95
C GLU A 6 12.16 -4.18 -3.48
N LYS A 7 11.45 -5.29 -3.18
CA LYS A 7 10.04 -5.44 -3.53
C LYS A 7 9.16 -4.39 -2.82
N VAL A 8 9.33 -4.22 -1.52
CA VAL A 8 8.63 -3.19 -0.73
C VAL A 8 8.97 -1.78 -1.24
N SER A 9 10.25 -1.47 -1.42
CA SER A 9 10.68 -0.17 -1.94
C SER A 9 10.11 0.12 -3.34
N LYS A 10 10.04 -0.88 -4.22
CA LYS A 10 9.43 -0.74 -5.55
C LYS A 10 7.92 -0.45 -5.45
N ALA A 11 7.17 -1.21 -4.65
CA ALA A 11 5.74 -1.01 -4.48
C ALA A 11 5.43 0.40 -3.91
N ARG A 12 6.17 0.83 -2.88
CA ARG A 12 6.06 2.17 -2.30
C ARG A 12 6.40 3.28 -3.29
N ARG A 13 7.46 3.11 -4.07
CA ARG A 13 7.85 4.08 -5.11
C ARG A 13 6.74 4.24 -6.15
N LEU A 14 6.16 3.14 -6.61
CA LEU A 14 5.05 3.17 -7.57
C LEU A 14 3.81 3.85 -6.98
N PHE A 15 3.46 3.55 -5.74
CA PHE A 15 2.38 4.24 -5.04
C PHE A 15 2.59 5.76 -5.07
N LYS A 16 3.78 6.23 -4.68
CA LYS A 16 4.09 7.67 -4.66
C LYS A 16 4.10 8.32 -6.04
N ILE A 17 4.55 7.61 -7.08
CA ILE A 17 4.55 8.13 -8.46
C ILE A 17 3.10 8.32 -8.93
N ILE A 18 2.29 7.27 -8.86
CA ILE A 18 0.91 7.30 -9.35
C ILE A 18 0.05 8.27 -8.52
N PHE A 19 0.27 8.32 -7.20
CA PHE A 19 -0.40 9.28 -6.34
C PHE A 19 -0.13 10.73 -6.78
N LYS A 20 1.14 11.06 -7.08
CA LYS A 20 1.52 12.41 -7.53
C LYS A 20 0.93 12.73 -8.90
N GLU A 21 0.92 11.77 -9.83
CA GLU A 21 0.31 11.93 -11.16
C GLU A 21 -1.19 12.24 -11.03
N LEU A 22 -1.92 11.47 -10.21
CA LEU A 22 -3.35 11.73 -9.98
C LEU A 22 -3.62 13.02 -9.18
N LEU A 23 -2.73 13.41 -8.27
CA LEU A 23 -2.89 14.63 -7.48
C LEU A 23 -2.93 15.88 -8.37
N VAL A 24 -2.08 15.92 -9.41
CA VAL A 24 -2.06 17.00 -10.41
C VAL A 24 -3.40 17.09 -11.17
N ASP A 25 -4.02 15.94 -11.49
CA ASP A 25 -5.32 15.90 -12.16
C ASP A 25 -6.49 16.27 -11.24
N VAL A 26 -6.37 16.02 -9.93
CA VAL A 26 -7.43 16.24 -8.93
C VAL A 26 -7.47 17.68 -8.42
N GLU A 27 -6.41 18.48 -8.55
CA GLU A 27 -6.51 19.95 -8.35
C GLU A 27 -7.57 20.59 -9.26
N ALA A 28 -7.99 19.93 -10.34
CA ALA A 28 -9.12 20.30 -11.19
C ALA A 28 -10.50 19.74 -10.74
N LYS A 29 -10.56 18.77 -9.82
CA LYS A 29 -11.79 18.08 -9.37
C LYS A 29 -11.77 17.79 -7.87
N ARG A 30 -12.48 18.58 -7.07
CA ARG A 30 -12.60 18.36 -5.61
C ARG A 30 -13.36 17.06 -5.33
N THR A 31 -12.77 16.13 -4.56
CA THR A 31 -13.38 15.10 -3.65
C THR A 31 -12.93 13.62 -3.76
N THR A 32 -11.86 13.25 -4.45
CA THR A 32 -11.48 11.83 -4.54
C THR A 32 -10.49 11.37 -3.46
N ARG A 33 -10.68 10.13 -2.98
CA ARG A 33 -9.71 9.41 -2.14
C ARG A 33 -8.59 8.86 -3.03
N ILE A 34 -7.71 9.73 -3.50
CA ILE A 34 -6.62 9.36 -4.43
C ILE A 34 -5.81 8.18 -3.89
N ASP A 35 -5.54 8.16 -2.60
CA ASP A 35 -4.81 7.09 -1.92
C ASP A 35 -5.48 5.71 -2.11
N HIS A 36 -6.81 5.68 -2.12
CA HIS A 36 -7.60 4.48 -2.39
C HIS A 36 -7.53 4.07 -3.86
N ASP A 37 -7.66 5.02 -4.78
CA ASP A 37 -7.62 4.76 -6.22
C ASP A 37 -6.26 4.20 -6.65
N VAL A 38 -5.16 4.76 -6.11
CA VAL A 38 -3.80 4.26 -6.32
C VAL A 38 -3.66 2.81 -5.85
N ARG A 39 -4.18 2.49 -4.65
CA ARG A 39 -4.17 1.11 -4.14
C ARG A 39 -4.93 0.17 -5.07
N MET A 40 -6.09 0.58 -5.59
CA MET A 40 -6.88 -0.25 -6.51
C MET A 40 -6.13 -0.54 -7.80
N MET A 41 -5.52 0.48 -8.43
CA MET A 41 -4.72 0.31 -9.63
C MET A 41 -3.51 -0.62 -9.41
N LEU A 42 -2.80 -0.45 -8.29
CA LEU A 42 -1.67 -1.33 -7.96
C LEU A 42 -2.11 -2.77 -7.69
N LYS A 43 -3.28 -2.96 -7.09
CA LYS A 43 -3.85 -4.30 -6.87
C LYS A 43 -4.21 -4.97 -8.19
N GLU A 44 -4.87 -4.27 -9.10
CA GLU A 44 -5.24 -4.78 -10.44
C GLU A 44 -4.01 -5.16 -11.28
N GLN A 45 -2.91 -4.44 -11.10
CA GLN A 45 -1.64 -4.72 -11.79
C GLN A 45 -0.75 -5.75 -11.07
N ASN A 46 -1.23 -6.39 -9.99
CA ASN A 46 -0.45 -7.33 -9.16
C ASN A 46 0.86 -6.74 -8.62
N MET A 47 0.85 -5.45 -8.29
CA MET A 47 2.02 -4.72 -7.77
C MET A 47 2.06 -4.65 -6.24
N CYS A 48 0.98 -5.06 -5.57
CA CYS A 48 0.98 -5.24 -4.12
C CYS A 48 1.91 -6.40 -3.72
N VAL A 49 2.56 -6.25 -2.56
CA VAL A 49 3.47 -7.27 -2.02
C VAL A 49 2.94 -7.73 -0.66
N ASN A 50 3.38 -8.90 -0.20
CA ASN A 50 2.98 -9.46 1.09
C ASN A 50 1.44 -9.56 1.24
N THR A 51 0.75 -10.02 0.20
CA THR A 51 -0.73 -10.05 0.14
C THR A 51 -1.36 -11.06 1.10
N ASP A 52 -0.56 -12.02 1.58
CA ASP A 52 -1.02 -13.02 2.55
C ASP A 52 -0.94 -12.47 3.96
N TYR A 53 -1.99 -12.73 4.75
CA TYR A 53 -1.98 -12.42 6.16
C TYR A 53 -0.85 -13.16 6.88
N ARG A 54 -0.29 -12.52 7.90
CA ARG A 54 0.72 -13.13 8.78
C ARG A 54 0.71 -12.54 10.18
N VAL A 55 1.21 -13.35 11.11
CA VAL A 55 1.59 -12.91 12.45
C VAL A 55 3.10 -12.73 12.48
N GLY A 56 3.57 -11.61 13.03
CA GLY A 56 5.00 -11.33 13.18
C GLY A 56 5.57 -10.45 12.07
N GLU A 57 6.82 -10.69 11.70
CA GLU A 57 7.58 -9.84 10.79
C GLU A 57 7.02 -9.84 9.36
N VAL A 58 6.98 -8.66 8.73
CA VAL A 58 6.64 -8.50 7.32
C VAL A 58 7.93 -8.36 6.51
N PRO A 59 8.28 -9.30 5.62
CA PRO A 59 9.53 -9.25 4.87
C PRO A 59 9.68 -7.95 4.08
N GLY A 60 10.82 -7.28 4.29
CA GLY A 60 11.18 -6.03 3.62
C GLY A 60 10.72 -4.75 4.33
N ILE A 61 9.93 -4.87 5.39
CA ILE A 61 9.55 -3.75 6.26
C ILE A 61 10.44 -3.76 7.49
N LEU A 62 10.97 -2.58 7.84
CA LEU A 62 11.88 -2.39 8.96
C LEU A 62 11.24 -1.47 10.01
N VAL A 63 11.65 -1.66 11.27
CA VAL A 63 11.29 -0.73 12.35
C VAL A 63 11.77 0.67 11.98
N GLY A 64 10.87 1.65 12.07
CA GLY A 64 11.14 3.03 11.67
C GLY A 64 10.77 3.37 10.22
N ASP A 65 10.31 2.41 9.41
CA ASP A 65 9.69 2.75 8.12
C ASP A 65 8.38 3.54 8.34
N GLU A 66 8.31 4.74 7.78
CA GLU A 66 7.14 5.61 7.86
C GLU A 66 6.22 5.44 6.65
N PHE A 67 4.90 5.54 6.87
CA PHE A 67 3.86 5.45 5.85
C PHE A 67 2.90 6.62 6.00
N GLU A 68 2.55 7.26 4.87
CA GLU A 68 1.68 8.45 4.90
C GLU A 68 0.20 8.07 4.88
N TYR A 69 -0.13 6.91 4.27
CA TYR A 69 -1.50 6.44 4.10
C TYR A 69 -1.66 4.98 4.51
N LYS A 70 -2.80 4.62 5.11
CA LYS A 70 -3.15 3.20 5.38
C LYS A 70 -3.24 2.37 4.10
N THR A 71 -3.58 2.99 2.98
CA THR A 71 -3.58 2.36 1.65
C THR A 71 -2.16 2.02 1.20
N GLU A 72 -1.15 2.83 1.54
CA GLU A 72 0.28 2.51 1.33
C GLU A 72 0.67 1.28 2.17
N MET A 73 0.24 1.22 3.45
CA MET A 73 0.44 0.04 4.31
C MET A 73 -0.21 -1.22 3.72
N SER A 74 -1.42 -1.10 3.14
CA SER A 74 -2.12 -2.21 2.48
C SER A 74 -1.41 -2.68 1.22
N VAL A 75 -0.77 -1.79 0.46
CA VAL A 75 0.00 -2.14 -0.74
C VAL A 75 1.25 -2.95 -0.40
N VAL A 76 1.87 -2.69 0.75
CA VAL A 76 3.05 -3.43 1.21
C VAL A 76 2.76 -4.61 2.13
N GLY A 77 1.48 -4.86 2.42
CA GLY A 77 1.01 -5.97 3.26
C GLY A 77 1.36 -5.84 4.74
N LEU A 78 1.44 -4.60 5.24
CA LEU A 78 1.60 -4.33 6.68
C LEU A 78 0.26 -4.30 7.41
N HIS A 79 -0.79 -3.79 6.75
CA HIS A 79 -2.14 -3.66 7.31
C HIS A 79 -3.16 -3.51 6.17
N PHE A 80 -4.13 -4.42 6.07
CA PHE A 80 -5.14 -4.45 5.00
C PHE A 80 -6.37 -3.57 5.29
N GLY A 81 -6.66 -3.32 6.57
CA GLY A 81 -7.79 -2.51 7.03
C GLY A 81 -7.62 -1.01 6.78
N ILE A 82 -8.03 -0.52 5.61
CA ILE A 82 -7.83 0.90 5.23
C ILE A 82 -8.69 1.90 6.03
N MET A 83 -9.77 1.44 6.66
CA MET A 83 -10.65 2.24 7.52
C MET A 83 -10.63 1.78 8.99
N SER A 84 -10.21 0.54 9.26
CA SER A 84 -10.17 -0.02 10.61
C SER A 84 -8.80 0.17 11.27
N GLY A 85 -8.79 0.23 12.60
CA GLY A 85 -7.55 0.19 13.40
C GLY A 85 -7.02 -1.23 13.63
N ILE A 86 -7.88 -2.24 13.47
CA ILE A 86 -7.57 -3.66 13.69
C ILE A 86 -7.63 -4.37 12.33
N ASP A 87 -6.64 -5.22 12.09
CA ASP A 87 -6.56 -6.12 10.94
C ASP A 87 -6.21 -7.51 11.45
N CYS A 88 -7.17 -8.43 11.33
CA CYS A 88 -7.06 -9.80 11.80
C CYS A 88 -7.60 -10.74 10.72
N GLN A 89 -6.96 -11.91 10.58
CA GLN A 89 -7.49 -12.95 9.73
C GLN A 89 -8.75 -13.52 10.37
N GLU A 90 -9.87 -13.41 9.66
CA GLU A 90 -11.07 -14.16 10.02
C GLU A 90 -10.76 -15.65 9.87
N MET A 91 -10.97 -16.41 10.94
CA MET A 91 -10.98 -17.87 10.86
C MET A 91 -12.23 -18.27 10.06
N ARG A 92 -12.01 -18.72 8.82
CA ARG A 92 -13.04 -19.42 8.04
C ARG A 92 -13.12 -20.88 8.43
#